data_AF-A0A822GUQ0-F1
#
_entry.id   AF-A0A822GUQ0-F1
#
_cell.length_a   1.000
_cell.length_b   1.000
_cell.length_c   1.000
_cell.angle_alpha   90.00
_cell.angle_beta   90.00
_cell.angle_gamma   90.00
#
_symmetry.space_group_name_H-M   'P 1'
#
loop_
_entity.id
_entity.type
_entity.pdbx_description
1 polymer ?
#
loop_
_entity_poly.entity_id
_entity_poly.type
_entity_poly.pdbx_seq_one_letter_code
_entity_poly.pdbx_strand_id
1 'polypeptide(L)'
;PSCKGKLNTNEILHEQPRFISSLPNGKRFVVGQGYDKINIVHVYGGTPYDVGYAFSQLMSEDLKQLVLEYFAYLDNMIEDLIH
;
A
#
# COMPACT_ATOMS: atom_id res chain seq x y z
N PRO A 1 21.14 2.07 -26.51
CA PRO A 1 20.45 2.87 -25.47
C PRO A 1 21.47 3.68 -24.64
N SER A 2 21.56 4.99 -24.88
CA SER A 2 22.49 5.92 -24.22
C SER A 2 21.71 6.80 -23.25
N CYS A 3 21.41 6.28 -22.05
CA CYS A 3 20.84 7.10 -20.98
C CYS A 3 21.99 7.59 -20.07
N LYS A 4 22.16 8.91 -19.93
CA LYS A 4 23.19 9.56 -19.09
C LYS A 4 22.79 9.69 -17.61
N GLY A 5 21.71 9.04 -17.20
CA GLY A 5 21.28 9.02 -15.81
C GLY A 5 22.18 8.14 -14.94
N LYS A 6 22.55 8.63 -13.75
CA LYS A 6 23.18 7.80 -12.72
C LYS A 6 22.09 7.11 -11.90
N LEU A 7 22.35 5.88 -11.46
CA LEU A 7 21.45 5.17 -10.57
C LEU A 7 21.28 5.96 -9.26
N ASN A 8 20.03 6.15 -8.81
CA ASN A 8 19.78 6.68 -7.48
C ASN A 8 20.09 5.59 -6.45
N THR A 9 21.13 5.81 -5.64
CA THR A 9 21.56 4.89 -4.59
C THR A 9 21.00 5.25 -3.21
N ASN A 10 20.16 6.28 -3.11
CA ASN A 10 19.51 6.61 -1.85
C ASN A 10 18.42 5.58 -1.57
N GLU A 11 18.67 4.73 -0.59
CA GLU A 11 17.68 3.79 -0.07
C GLU A 11 16.50 4.56 0.53
N ILE A 12 15.29 4.14 0.16
CA ILE A 12 14.06 4.73 0.70
C ILE A 12 13.77 4.17 2.09
N LEU A 13 14.16 2.92 2.35
CA LEU A 13 13.89 2.19 3.59
C LEU A 13 15.13 1.38 4.00
N HIS A 14 15.54 1.49 5.26
CA HIS A 14 16.66 0.73 5.82
C HIS A 14 16.20 -0.52 6.61
N GLU A 15 14.91 -0.61 6.94
CA GLU A 15 14.35 -1.72 7.70
C GLU A 15 14.02 -2.93 6.81
N GLN A 16 14.18 -4.14 7.37
CA GLN A 16 13.79 -5.36 6.68
C GLN A 16 12.27 -5.54 6.66
N PRO A 17 11.67 -5.96 5.52
CA PRO A 17 10.24 -6.23 5.44
C PRO A 17 9.78 -7.36 6.37
N ARG A 18 8.73 -7.10 7.13
CA ARG A 18 8.04 -8.09 7.98
C ARG A 18 6.90 -8.71 7.20
N PHE A 19 6.87 -10.04 7.14
CA PHE A 19 5.79 -10.78 6.51
C PHE A 19 4.48 -10.61 7.28
N ILE A 20 3.38 -10.37 6.55
CA ILE A 20 2.03 -10.22 7.11
C ILE A 20 1.13 -11.38 6.68
N SER A 21 1.03 -11.64 5.39
CA SER A 21 0.13 -12.66 4.84
C SER A 21 0.51 -13.11 3.43
N SER A 22 0.00 -14.27 3.03
CA SER A 22 0.18 -14.81 1.67
C SER A 22 -1.08 -15.47 1.16
N LEU A 23 -1.26 -15.38 -0.14
CA LEU A 23 -2.25 -16.09 -0.96
C LEU A 23 -1.51 -16.84 -2.07
N PRO A 24 -2.17 -17.76 -2.79
CA PRO A 24 -1.54 -18.45 -3.93
C PRO A 24 -0.87 -17.49 -4.93
N ASN A 25 -1.49 -16.33 -5.14
CA ASN A 25 -1.12 -15.33 -6.15
C ASN A 25 -0.54 -14.03 -5.56
N GLY A 26 -0.07 -14.05 -4.31
CA GLY A 26 0.57 -12.87 -3.74
C GLY A 26 1.03 -12.98 -2.29
N LYS A 27 1.86 -12.03 -1.89
CA LYS A 27 2.39 -11.89 -0.53
C LYS A 27 2.37 -10.43 -0.11
N ARG A 28 2.09 -10.21 1.17
CA ARG A 28 2.12 -8.89 1.80
C ARG A 28 3.18 -8.84 2.88
N PHE A 29 3.94 -7.76 2.85
CA PHE A 29 4.91 -7.38 3.86
C PHE A 29 4.68 -5.95 4.30
N VAL A 30 5.24 -5.59 5.46
CA VAL A 30 5.26 -4.23 5.98
C VAL A 30 6.69 -3.86 6.33
N VAL A 31 7.12 -2.65 5.94
CA VAL A 31 8.38 -2.03 6.37
C VAL A 31 8.07 -0.75 7.15
N GLY A 32 8.90 -0.40 8.13
CA GLY A 32 8.72 0.80 8.92
C GLY A 32 7.62 0.68 9.97
N GLN A 33 7.37 1.78 10.67
CA GLN A 33 6.41 1.89 11.77
C GLN A 33 5.76 3.28 11.79
N GLY A 34 4.63 3.40 12.49
CA GLY A 34 3.92 4.68 12.62
C GLY A 34 3.53 5.28 11.27
N TYR A 35 3.86 6.56 11.06
CA TYR A 35 3.59 7.30 9.83
C TYR A 35 4.48 6.88 8.65
N ASP A 36 5.62 6.24 8.90
CA ASP A 36 6.56 5.76 7.88
C ASP A 36 6.33 4.29 7.52
N LYS A 37 5.15 3.75 7.86
CA LYS A 37 4.76 2.38 7.57
C LYS A 37 4.38 2.22 6.10
N ILE A 38 5.12 1.38 5.37
CA ILE A 38 4.87 1.08 3.96
C ILE A 38 4.41 -0.37 3.80
N ASN A 39 3.29 -0.57 3.12
CA ASN A 39 2.82 -1.90 2.69
C ASN A 39 3.52 -2.29 1.38
N ILE A 40 4.22 -3.43 1.37
CA ILE A 40 4.80 -4.02 0.17
C ILE A 40 3.93 -5.21 -0.24
N VAL A 41 3.24 -5.07 -1.37
CA VAL A 41 2.35 -6.09 -1.90
C VAL A 41 2.95 -6.65 -3.18
N HIS A 42 3.41 -7.89 -3.12
CA HIS A 42 3.93 -8.61 -4.27
C HIS A 42 2.85 -9.55 -4.80
N VAL A 43 2.29 -9.22 -5.96
CA VAL A 43 1.19 -9.95 -6.60
C VAL A 43 1.64 -10.49 -7.95
N TYR A 44 1.15 -11.67 -8.31
CA TYR A 44 1.53 -12.38 -9.51
C TYR A 44 0.38 -13.28 -9.99
N GLY A 45 0.30 -13.54 -11.28
CA GLY A 45 -0.78 -14.34 -11.87
C GLY A 45 -0.67 -14.43 -13.39
N GLY A 46 -1.52 -15.27 -13.99
CA GLY A 46 -1.58 -15.43 -15.45
C GLY A 46 -2.39 -14.33 -16.13
N THR A 47 -3.28 -13.67 -15.38
CA THR A 47 -4.15 -12.61 -15.89
C THR A 47 -4.13 -11.36 -15.00
N PRO A 48 -4.50 -10.19 -15.54
CA PRO A 48 -4.69 -8.98 -14.73
C PRO A 48 -5.73 -9.15 -13.62
N TYR A 49 -6.74 -9.99 -13.83
CA TYR A 49 -7.77 -10.28 -12.83
C TYR A 49 -7.17 -10.99 -11.61
N ASP A 50 -6.30 -12.00 -11.83
CA ASP A 50 -5.64 -12.73 -10.73
C ASP A 50 -4.84 -11.79 -9.83
N VAL A 51 -4.14 -10.84 -10.44
CA VAL A 51 -3.33 -9.81 -9.76
C VAL A 51 -4.23 -8.87 -8.96
N GLY A 52 -5.30 -8.36 -9.57
CA GLY A 52 -6.24 -7.44 -8.91
C GLY A 52 -7.00 -8.10 -7.76
N TYR A 53 -7.41 -9.36 -7.94
CA TYR A 53 -8.07 -10.14 -6.90
C TYR A 53 -7.14 -10.37 -5.71
N ALA A 54 -5.90 -10.85 -5.96
CA ALA A 54 -4.91 -11.07 -4.91
C ALA A 54 -4.58 -9.78 -4.15
N PHE A 55 -4.40 -8.65 -4.86
CA PHE A 55 -4.16 -7.36 -4.23
C PHE A 55 -5.32 -6.96 -3.30
N SER A 56 -6.55 -7.04 -3.80
CA SER A 56 -7.75 -6.65 -3.05
C SER A 56 -7.92 -7.50 -1.79
N GLN A 57 -7.61 -8.80 -1.87
CA GLN A 57 -7.67 -9.68 -0.70
C GLN A 57 -6.57 -9.37 0.32
N LEU A 58 -5.34 -9.14 -0.11
CA LEU A 58 -4.21 -8.84 0.79
C LEU A 58 -4.36 -7.47 1.50
N MET A 59 -5.07 -6.52 0.88
CA MET A 59 -5.25 -5.15 1.37
C MET A 59 -6.66 -4.85 1.90
N SER A 60 -7.52 -5.88 2.00
CA SER A 60 -8.96 -5.71 2.33
C SER A 60 -9.20 -4.87 3.58
N GLU A 61 -8.50 -5.17 4.67
CA GLU A 61 -8.70 -4.47 5.95
C GLU A 61 -8.21 -3.01 5.88
N ASP A 62 -7.05 -2.74 5.28
CA ASP A 62 -6.55 -1.37 5.13
C ASP A 62 -7.45 -0.54 4.19
N LEU A 63 -8.00 -1.15 3.14
CA LEU A 63 -8.92 -0.46 2.23
C LEU A 63 -10.24 -0.11 2.93
N LYS A 64 -10.80 -1.01 3.74
CA LYS A 64 -11.99 -0.71 4.56
C LYS A 64 -11.71 0.45 5.51
N GLN A 65 -10.58 0.39 6.21
CA GLN A 65 -10.18 1.43 7.15
C GLN A 65 -10.00 2.77 6.45
N LEU A 66 -9.30 2.79 5.30
CA LEU A 66 -9.08 3.99 4.50
C LEU A 66 -10.40 4.64 4.08
N VAL A 67 -11.38 3.84 3.63
CA VAL A 67 -12.69 4.39 3.21
C VAL A 67 -13.40 5.03 4.39
N LEU A 68 -13.42 4.39 5.56
CA LEU A 68 -14.03 4.94 6.77
C LEU A 68 -13.35 6.23 7.21
N GLU A 69 -12.02 6.25 7.26
CA GLU A 69 -11.23 7.42 7.65
C GLU A 69 -11.40 8.57 6.65
N TYR A 70 -11.47 8.27 5.36
CA TYR A 70 -11.68 9.27 4.33
C TYR A 70 -13.05 9.95 4.45
N PHE A 71 -14.13 9.20 4.66
CA PHE A 71 -15.46 9.80 4.85
C PHE A 71 -15.55 10.58 6.15
N ALA A 72 -14.98 10.08 7.25
CA ALA A 72 -14.92 10.83 8.51
C ALA A 72 -14.15 12.15 8.33
N TYR A 73 -13.05 12.15 7.56
CA TYR A 73 -12.33 13.37 7.23
C TYR A 73 -13.20 14.35 6.42
N LEU A 74 -13.95 13.88 5.42
CA LEU A 74 -14.86 14.73 4.65
C LEU A 74 -15.99 15.31 5.50
N ASP A 75 -16.56 14.52 6.41
CA ASP A 75 -17.60 14.99 7.32
C ASP A 75 -17.08 16.11 8.22
N ASN A 76 -15.89 15.93 8.82
CA ASN A 76 -15.24 16.97 9.63
C ASN A 76 -14.97 18.25 8.82
N MET A 77 -14.53 18.13 7.56
CA MET A 77 -14.35 19.30 6.69
C MET A 77 -15.64 20.08 6.45
N ILE A 78 -16.78 19.40 6.36
CA ILE A 78 -18.08 20.04 6.18
C ILE A 78 -18.54 20.72 7.47
N GLU A 79 -18.39 20.06 8.61
CA GLU A 79 -18.71 20.63 9.92
C GLU A 79 -17.91 21.91 10.20
N ASP A 80 -16.61 21.91 9.89
CA ASP A 80 -15.72 23.07 10.02
C ASP A 80 -16.11 24.24 9.11
N LEU A 81 -16.82 24.00 8.00
CA LEU A 81 -17.28 25.05 7.09
C LEU A 81 -18.61 25.69 7.52
N ILE A 82 -19.39 24.99 8.34
CA ILE A 82 -20.71 25.43 8.79
C ILE A 82 -20.62 26.19 10.12
N HIS A 83 -19.55 25.96 10.89
CA HIS A 83 -19.24 26.64 12.15
C HIS A 83 -18.32 27.85 11.97
#